data_AF-A0A078GPC2-F1
#
_entry.id   AF-A0A078GPC2-F1
#
_cell.length_a   1.000
_cell.length_b   1.000
_cell.length_c   1.000
_cell.angle_alpha   90.00
_cell.angle_beta   90.00
_cell.angle_gamma   90.00
#
_symmetry.space_group_name_H-M   'P 1'
#
loop_
_entity.id
_entity.type
_entity.pdbx_description
1 polymer ?
#
loop_
_entity_poly.entity_id
_entity_poly.type
_entity_poly.pdbx_seq_one_letter_code
_entity_poly.pdbx_strand_id
1 'polypeptide(L)'
;MGTTDQNSKREEEHLIISKPLRLILLRNGNHVLRSLFFIIGFSSQTQILQHNMTDQELFTKISSLSSSSWFWRRHNNDEKMVVKVAFMFLTGGGLPLADLWDKFFEGHEGFYSIYVHTNPSFQEHYPETSVFYSRRIPGQAVYWGTSTMVDAERRLLANALLDESNQRFVLLSDSCIPLFNFTTIYE
;
A
#
# COMPACT_ATOMS: atom_id res chain seq x y z
N MET A 1 12.57 -18.96 -53.34
CA MET A 1 13.74 -18.09 -53.09
C MET A 1 13.25 -16.92 -52.26
N GLY A 2 13.81 -16.73 -51.06
CA GLY A 2 13.52 -15.59 -50.15
C GLY A 2 12.42 -15.87 -49.11
N THR A 3 12.65 -16.64 -48.03
CA THR A 3 13.28 -16.30 -46.73
C THR A 3 12.44 -15.38 -45.82
N THR A 4 11.75 -16.03 -44.88
CA THR A 4 11.56 -15.71 -43.45
C THR A 4 11.51 -14.24 -43.01
N ASP A 5 10.39 -13.88 -42.35
CA ASP A 5 10.43 -12.93 -41.24
C ASP A 5 9.65 -13.48 -40.03
N GLN A 6 10.33 -14.34 -39.27
CA GLN A 6 9.93 -14.77 -37.92
C GLN A 6 10.58 -13.88 -36.83
N ASN A 7 10.83 -12.60 -37.15
CA ASN A 7 11.54 -11.70 -36.24
C ASN A 7 10.64 -10.85 -35.33
N SER A 8 9.31 -10.96 -35.45
CA SER A 8 8.38 -10.19 -34.60
C SER A 8 7.94 -10.91 -33.32
N LYS A 9 8.47 -12.11 -33.04
CA LYS A 9 8.07 -12.96 -31.89
C LYS A 9 9.23 -13.32 -30.96
N ARG A 10 10.34 -12.59 -31.05
CA ARG A 10 11.59 -12.90 -30.32
C ARG A 10 12.13 -11.73 -29.49
N GLU A 11 11.29 -10.76 -29.14
CA GLU A 11 11.64 -9.69 -28.20
C GLU A 11 10.87 -9.77 -26.86
N GLU A 12 10.02 -10.79 -26.66
CA GLU A 12 9.29 -11.02 -25.39
C GLU A 12 10.02 -11.92 -24.39
N GLU A 13 11.22 -12.41 -24.70
CA GLU A 13 11.98 -13.24 -23.76
C GLU A 13 13.45 -12.81 -23.73
N HIS A 14 13.83 -11.95 -22.79
CA HIS A 14 15.01 -12.16 -21.93
C HIS A 14 15.31 -10.98 -20.97
N LEU A 15 15.40 -11.35 -19.68
CA LEU A 15 16.32 -10.85 -18.64
C LEU A 15 16.05 -9.46 -18.05
N ILE A 16 15.48 -9.37 -16.84
CA ILE A 16 16.17 -9.56 -15.53
C ILE A 16 17.46 -8.74 -15.43
N ILE A 17 17.42 -7.63 -14.69
CA ILE A 17 18.52 -6.98 -13.93
C ILE A 17 17.82 -6.01 -12.93
N SER A 18 17.63 -6.39 -11.66
CA SER A 18 18.49 -6.07 -10.50
C SER A 18 18.46 -4.59 -10.03
N LYS A 19 17.65 -4.31 -8.98
CA LYS A 19 17.91 -3.57 -7.69
C LYS A 19 18.77 -2.28 -7.68
N PRO A 20 18.47 -1.28 -6.80
CA PRO A 20 18.32 -1.51 -5.36
C PRO A 20 17.14 -0.83 -4.65
N LEU A 21 16.62 -1.57 -3.67
CA LEU A 21 15.75 -1.10 -2.58
C LEU A 21 16.62 -0.43 -1.51
N ARG A 22 16.19 0.73 -0.99
CA ARG A 22 16.75 1.34 0.23
C ARG A 22 15.85 1.00 1.42
N LEU A 23 16.38 0.25 2.38
CA LEU A 23 15.77 -0.02 3.69
C LEU A 23 16.70 0.54 4.78
N ILE A 24 16.17 1.37 5.68
CA ILE A 24 16.87 1.84 6.89
C ILE A 24 16.08 1.31 8.09
N LEU A 25 16.72 0.50 8.94
CA LEU A 25 16.17 -0.04 10.19
C LEU A 25 16.93 0.53 11.38
N LEU A 26 16.22 1.07 12.36
CA LEU A 26 16.74 1.41 13.69
C LEU A 26 15.96 0.59 14.74
N ARG A 27 16.73 -0.07 15.62
CA ARG A 27 16.29 -1.04 16.64
C ARG A 27 16.30 -0.38 18.02
N ASN A 28 15.27 -0.60 18.86
CA ASN A 28 15.46 -1.03 20.26
C ASN A 28 14.16 -1.38 21.03
N GLY A 29 14.19 -2.49 21.78
CA GLY A 29 13.60 -2.60 23.12
C GLY A 29 12.21 -3.24 23.29
N ASN A 30 12.14 -4.33 24.08
CA ASN A 30 11.01 -5.24 24.30
C ASN A 30 9.98 -4.75 25.35
N HIS A 31 8.74 -5.27 25.28
CA HIS A 31 7.98 -5.97 26.36
C HIS A 31 6.46 -6.02 26.08
N VAL A 32 5.85 -7.14 26.47
CA VAL A 32 4.52 -7.69 26.14
C VAL A 32 3.49 -7.36 27.22
N LEU A 33 2.23 -7.07 26.86
CA LEU A 33 1.00 -7.56 27.55
C LEU A 33 -0.29 -7.22 26.77
N ARG A 34 -1.27 -8.11 26.93
CA ARG A 34 -2.45 -8.39 26.09
C ARG A 34 -3.67 -7.48 26.38
N SER A 35 -4.53 -7.37 25.36
CA SER A 35 -5.98 -7.71 25.40
C SER A 35 -7.02 -6.59 25.26
N LEU A 36 -8.03 -6.91 24.43
CA LEU A 36 -9.44 -6.44 24.40
C LEU A 36 -9.80 -5.12 23.70
N PHE A 37 -9.61 -5.03 22.39
CA PHE A 37 -10.42 -4.12 21.53
C PHE A 37 -10.74 -4.75 20.17
N PHE A 38 -11.41 -5.90 20.18
CA PHE A 38 -12.14 -6.40 19.01
C PHE A 38 -13.57 -5.86 19.11
N ILE A 39 -13.98 -4.96 18.20
CA ILE A 39 -15.34 -4.84 17.60
C ILE A 39 -15.57 -3.52 16.82
N ILE A 40 -14.74 -2.47 16.91
CA ILE A 40 -15.04 -1.16 16.22
C ILE A 40 -14.22 -0.95 14.93
N GLY A 41 -13.40 -1.92 14.49
CA GLY A 41 -12.35 -1.71 13.49
C GLY A 41 -12.73 -1.51 12.01
N PHE A 42 -14.00 -1.65 11.61
CA PHE A 42 -14.34 -1.71 10.17
C PHE A 42 -14.83 -0.40 9.51
N SER A 43 -15.07 0.68 10.28
CA SER A 43 -15.69 1.90 9.72
C SER A 43 -14.70 3.01 9.32
N SER A 44 -13.57 3.15 10.02
CA SER A 44 -12.72 4.34 9.84
C SER A 44 -11.92 4.32 8.52
N GLN A 45 -11.50 3.15 8.06
CA GLN A 45 -10.62 3.07 6.89
C GLN A 45 -11.35 3.27 5.57
N THR A 46 -12.59 2.81 5.46
CA THR A 46 -13.44 3.04 4.30
C THR A 46 -13.74 4.53 4.10
N GLN A 47 -13.97 5.30 5.18
CA GLN A 47 -14.15 6.74 5.08
C GLN A 47 -12.88 7.49 4.65
N ILE A 48 -11.70 7.04 5.08
CA ILE A 48 -10.41 7.66 4.68
C ILE A 48 -10.15 7.44 3.18
N LEU A 49 -10.49 6.27 2.65
CA LEU A 49 -10.28 5.90 1.26
C LEU A 49 -11.29 6.55 0.29
N GLN A 50 -12.53 6.77 0.74
CA GLN A 50 -13.61 7.37 -0.05
C GLN A 50 -13.70 8.88 0.15
N HIS A 51 -12.63 9.60 -0.21
CA HIS A 51 -12.63 11.07 -0.22
C HIS A 51 -12.64 11.63 -1.64
N ASN A 52 -13.21 12.82 -1.82
CA ASN A 52 -13.21 13.54 -3.11
C ASN A 52 -12.22 14.72 -3.13
N MET A 53 -11.06 14.57 -2.48
CA MET A 53 -10.00 15.58 -2.50
C MET A 53 -9.17 15.46 -3.78
N THR A 54 -8.80 16.60 -4.36
CA THR A 54 -7.76 16.71 -5.39
C THR A 54 -6.38 16.45 -4.80
N ASP A 55 -5.38 16.14 -5.65
CA ASP A 55 -3.98 15.95 -5.21
C ASP A 55 -3.47 17.15 -4.39
N GLN A 56 -3.80 18.37 -4.82
CA GLN A 56 -3.38 19.60 -4.13
C GLN A 56 -4.01 19.73 -2.74
N GLU A 57 -5.30 19.45 -2.60
CA GLU A 57 -6.01 19.47 -1.31
C GLU A 57 -5.48 18.37 -0.39
N LEU A 58 -5.29 17.17 -0.92
CA LEU A 58 -4.75 16.03 -0.18
C LEU A 58 -3.34 16.36 0.36
N PHE A 59 -2.43 16.84 -0.49
CA PHE A 59 -1.08 17.17 -0.05
C PHE A 59 -1.05 18.35 0.91
N THR A 60 -1.91 19.36 0.72
CA THR A 60 -2.03 20.48 1.66
C THR A 60 -2.52 20.01 3.03
N LYS A 61 -3.51 19.10 3.06
CA LYS A 61 -4.00 18.46 4.29
C LYS A 61 -2.90 17.66 4.98
N ILE A 62 -2.16 16.83 4.26
CA ILE A 62 -1.04 16.07 4.82
C ILE A 62 0.05 17.00 5.37
N SER A 63 0.36 18.09 4.67
CA SER A 63 1.38 19.06 5.11
C SER A 63 0.97 19.80 6.38
N SER A 64 -0.31 20.16 6.52
CA SER A 64 -0.84 20.82 7.73
C SER A 64 -0.94 19.87 8.91
N LEU A 65 -1.30 18.61 8.64
CA LEU A 65 -1.25 17.50 9.59
C LEU A 65 0.17 17.32 10.11
N SER A 66 1.18 17.18 9.23
CA SER A 66 2.58 16.99 9.66
C SER A 66 3.13 18.17 10.49
N SER A 67 2.58 19.38 10.32
CA SER A 67 3.05 20.59 11.00
C SER A 67 2.37 20.85 12.34
N SER A 68 1.31 20.09 12.68
CA SER A 68 0.52 20.32 13.88
C SER A 68 0.93 19.42 15.06
N SER A 69 0.77 19.96 16.27
CA SER A 69 1.20 19.36 17.55
C SER A 69 0.64 17.97 17.86
N TRP A 70 -0.30 17.40 17.09
CA TRP A 70 -0.86 16.08 17.34
C TRP A 70 0.12 14.93 17.02
N PHE A 71 1.02 15.11 16.03
CA PHE A 71 2.14 14.19 15.79
C PHE A 71 3.04 14.07 17.04
N TRP A 72 3.19 15.17 17.80
CA TRP A 72 3.90 15.24 19.09
C TRP A 72 3.02 14.85 20.30
N ARG A 73 1.70 15.10 20.26
CA ARG A 73 0.72 14.72 21.31
C ARG A 73 0.62 13.20 21.47
N ARG A 74 1.04 12.45 20.45
CA ARG A 74 1.26 11.00 20.41
C ARG A 74 2.09 10.46 21.58
N HIS A 75 2.96 11.27 22.18
CA HIS A 75 3.83 10.84 23.29
C HIS A 75 3.23 11.00 24.69
N ASN A 76 2.08 11.68 24.85
CA ASN A 76 1.58 12.09 26.18
C ASN A 76 0.30 11.38 26.66
N ASN A 77 -0.35 10.55 25.83
CA ASN A 77 -1.50 9.74 26.24
C ASN A 77 -1.09 8.26 26.26
N ASP A 78 -1.21 7.62 27.43
CA ASP A 78 -0.79 6.25 27.76
C ASP A 78 -1.51 5.11 27.00
N GLU A 79 -2.24 5.40 25.92
CA GLU A 79 -2.78 4.37 25.04
C GLU A 79 -1.79 4.10 23.89
N LYS A 80 -1.02 3.02 24.04
CA LYS A 80 -0.09 2.51 23.02
C LYS A 80 -0.87 2.11 21.77
N MET A 81 -1.11 3.06 20.85
CA MET A 81 -1.79 2.75 19.59
C MET A 81 -1.01 1.68 18.84
N VAL A 82 -1.74 0.73 18.27
CA VAL A 82 -1.18 -0.30 17.40
C VAL A 82 -0.53 0.37 16.20
N VAL A 83 0.74 0.04 15.95
CA VAL A 83 1.48 0.51 14.77
C VAL A 83 1.04 -0.30 13.57
N LYS A 84 0.74 0.34 12.45
CA LYS A 84 0.40 -0.35 11.21
C LYS A 84 1.48 -0.24 10.15
N VAL A 85 1.52 -1.26 9.29
CA VAL A 85 2.25 -1.23 8.02
C VAL A 85 1.24 -0.91 6.90
N ALA A 86 1.48 0.18 6.18
CA ALA A 86 0.73 0.52 4.97
C ALA A 86 1.34 -0.19 3.77
N PHE A 87 0.59 -1.14 3.21
CA PHE A 87 0.91 -1.82 1.95
C PHE A 87 0.25 -1.05 0.81
N MET A 88 1.07 -0.46 -0.04
CA MET A 88 0.68 0.39 -1.14
C MET A 88 0.95 -0.34 -2.45
N PHE A 89 -0.11 -0.74 -3.13
CA PHE A 89 -0.03 -1.46 -4.40
C PHE A 89 -0.20 -0.47 -5.55
N LEU A 90 0.83 -0.32 -6.37
CA LEU A 90 0.76 0.41 -7.63
C LEU A 90 0.71 -0.60 -8.77
N THR A 91 -0.45 -0.70 -9.43
CA THR A 91 -0.71 -1.74 -10.43
C THR A 91 -1.15 -1.14 -11.77
N GLY A 92 -0.82 -1.81 -12.86
CA GLY A 92 -1.34 -1.46 -14.19
C GLY A 92 -2.75 -1.98 -14.44
N GLY A 93 -3.16 -3.01 -13.69
CA GLY A 93 -4.46 -3.69 -13.79
C GLY A 93 -4.81 -4.38 -12.47
N GLY A 94 -5.34 -5.60 -12.55
CA GLY A 94 -5.73 -6.38 -11.36
C GLY A 94 -4.55 -6.98 -10.61
N LEU A 95 -4.81 -7.54 -9.43
CA LEU A 95 -3.81 -8.28 -8.65
C LEU A 95 -3.98 -9.78 -8.90
N PRO A 96 -3.24 -10.40 -9.83
CA PRO A 96 -3.35 -11.84 -10.10
C PRO A 96 -2.95 -12.71 -8.90
N LEU A 97 -2.21 -12.13 -7.95
CA LEU A 97 -1.76 -12.78 -6.72
C LEU A 97 -2.59 -12.38 -5.51
N ALA A 98 -3.82 -11.85 -5.70
CA ALA A 98 -4.70 -11.42 -4.61
C ALA A 98 -4.91 -12.53 -3.56
N ASP A 99 -5.19 -13.77 -3.98
CA ASP A 99 -5.40 -14.91 -3.07
C ASP A 99 -4.18 -15.23 -2.20
N LEU A 100 -2.95 -14.99 -2.71
CA LEU A 100 -1.72 -15.15 -1.93
C LEU A 100 -1.64 -14.08 -0.84
N TRP A 101 -1.98 -12.85 -1.19
CA TRP A 101 -2.01 -11.73 -0.26
C TRP A 101 -3.14 -11.87 0.77
N ASP A 102 -4.33 -12.36 0.38
CA ASP A 102 -5.42 -12.70 1.30
C ASP A 102 -4.91 -13.65 2.41
N LYS A 103 -4.22 -14.74 2.02
CA LYS A 103 -3.59 -15.68 2.98
C LYS A 103 -2.48 -15.05 3.82
N PHE A 104 -1.69 -14.15 3.24
CA PHE A 104 -0.62 -13.47 3.96
C PHE A 104 -1.17 -12.58 5.08
N PHE A 105 -2.30 -11.92 4.83
CA PHE A 105 -2.91 -10.96 5.75
C PHE A 105 -3.94 -11.56 6.71
N GLU A 106 -4.43 -12.77 6.43
CA GLU A 106 -5.43 -13.48 7.24
C GLU A 106 -5.05 -13.51 8.73
N GLY A 107 -5.96 -13.04 9.60
CA GLY A 107 -5.77 -13.06 11.05
C GLY A 107 -4.88 -11.95 11.62
N HIS A 108 -4.46 -11.00 10.79
CA HIS A 108 -3.60 -9.87 11.18
C HIS A 108 -4.33 -8.52 11.07
N GLU A 109 -5.66 -8.52 11.08
CA GLU A 109 -6.47 -7.33 10.95
C GLU A 109 -6.12 -6.30 12.04
N GLY A 110 -6.01 -5.03 11.64
CA GLY A 110 -5.64 -3.94 12.55
C GLY A 110 -4.13 -3.66 12.66
N PHE A 111 -3.28 -4.54 12.15
CA PHE A 111 -1.81 -4.34 12.08
C PHE A 111 -1.32 -3.84 10.71
N TYR A 112 -2.22 -3.75 9.74
CA TYR A 112 -1.91 -3.29 8.40
C TYR A 112 -3.03 -2.45 7.82
N SER A 113 -2.66 -1.72 6.77
CA SER A 113 -3.56 -0.94 5.92
C SER A 113 -3.21 -1.25 4.47
N ILE A 114 -4.20 -1.38 3.58
CA ILE A 114 -3.99 -1.64 2.16
C ILE A 114 -4.53 -0.48 1.33
N TYR A 115 -3.72 0.00 0.39
CA TYR A 115 -4.06 1.05 -0.56
C TYR A 115 -3.72 0.56 -1.96
N VAL A 116 -4.67 0.62 -2.89
CA VAL A 116 -4.46 0.18 -4.28
C VAL A 116 -4.66 1.35 -5.23
N HIS A 117 -3.64 1.64 -6.03
CA HIS A 117 -3.72 2.57 -7.15
C HIS A 117 -3.58 1.78 -8.45
N THR A 118 -4.68 1.72 -9.19
CA THR A 118 -4.76 1.08 -10.52
C THR A 118 -5.20 2.09 -11.58
N ASN A 119 -5.03 1.74 -12.85
CA ASN A 119 -5.47 2.58 -13.97
C ASN A 119 -6.98 2.91 -13.84
N PRO A 120 -7.42 4.18 -14.02
CA PRO A 120 -8.83 4.56 -13.98
C PRO A 120 -9.75 3.72 -14.87
N SER A 121 -9.25 3.30 -16.04
CA SER A 121 -10.01 2.47 -16.98
C SER A 121 -10.18 1.02 -16.52
N PHE A 122 -9.38 0.57 -15.55
CA PHE A 122 -9.48 -0.76 -14.99
C PHE A 122 -10.56 -0.78 -13.91
N GLN A 123 -11.58 -1.63 -14.09
CA GLN A 123 -12.63 -1.84 -13.12
C GLN A 123 -12.37 -3.14 -12.37
N GLU A 124 -12.04 -2.99 -11.09
CA GLU A 124 -11.62 -4.07 -10.24
C GLU A 124 -12.78 -4.51 -9.34
N HIS A 125 -13.05 -5.82 -9.27
CA HIS A 125 -14.08 -6.39 -8.43
C HIS A 125 -13.46 -7.48 -7.55
N TYR A 126 -13.27 -7.15 -6.28
CA TYR A 126 -12.90 -8.12 -5.26
C TYR A 126 -14.14 -8.56 -4.48
N PRO A 127 -14.26 -9.83 -4.07
CA PRO A 127 -15.31 -10.25 -3.15
C PRO A 127 -15.14 -9.53 -1.81
N GLU A 128 -16.23 -9.34 -1.06
CA GLU A 128 -16.19 -8.67 0.25
C GLU A 128 -15.28 -9.38 1.27
N THR A 129 -15.00 -10.67 1.03
CA THR A 129 -14.09 -11.49 1.83
C THR A 129 -12.61 -11.20 1.58
N SER A 130 -12.25 -10.56 0.46
CA SER A 130 -10.86 -10.27 0.12
C SER A 130 -10.37 -9.03 0.86
N VAL A 131 -9.10 -9.03 1.25
CA VAL A 131 -8.44 -7.90 1.90
C VAL A 131 -8.37 -6.66 1.02
N PHE A 132 -8.48 -6.83 -0.31
CA PHE A 132 -8.50 -5.76 -1.29
C PHE A 132 -9.90 -5.15 -1.52
N TYR A 133 -10.94 -5.70 -0.89
CA TYR A 133 -12.28 -5.13 -0.98
C TYR A 133 -12.30 -3.68 -0.51
N SER A 134 -12.80 -2.79 -1.37
CA SER A 134 -12.88 -1.34 -1.10
C SER A 134 -11.55 -0.69 -0.69
N ARG A 135 -10.42 -1.18 -1.20
CA ARG A 135 -9.06 -0.62 -0.92
C ARG A 135 -8.50 0.29 -2.01
N ARG A 136 -9.25 0.47 -3.11
CA ARG A 136 -8.84 1.32 -4.23
C ARG A 136 -8.93 2.79 -3.84
N ILE A 137 -7.85 3.54 -4.04
CA ILE A 137 -7.83 5.00 -3.93
C ILE A 137 -8.24 5.65 -5.26
N PRO A 138 -8.73 6.91 -5.24
CA PRO A 138 -8.89 7.69 -6.47
C PRO A 138 -7.56 7.76 -7.24
N GLY A 139 -7.57 7.29 -8.48
CA GLY A 139 -6.36 7.15 -9.31
C GLY A 139 -6.40 7.98 -10.58
N GLN A 140 -5.22 8.18 -11.19
CA GLN A 140 -5.04 8.76 -12.52
C GLN A 140 -4.31 7.77 -13.42
N ALA A 141 -4.31 8.00 -14.74
CA ALA A 141 -3.57 7.15 -15.67
C ALA A 141 -2.06 7.22 -15.39
N VAL A 142 -1.41 6.05 -15.37
CA VAL A 142 0.03 5.91 -15.11
C VAL A 142 0.68 5.25 -16.30
N TYR A 143 1.79 5.83 -16.76
CA TYR A 143 2.60 5.31 -17.85
C TYR A 143 4.00 4.98 -17.34
N TRP A 144 4.49 3.81 -17.73
CA TRP A 144 5.79 3.32 -17.29
C TRP A 144 6.92 4.25 -17.70
N GLY A 145 7.88 4.49 -16.79
CA GLY A 145 9.04 5.35 -17.04
C GLY A 145 8.73 6.85 -17.12
N THR A 146 7.53 7.29 -16.76
CA THR A 146 7.14 8.70 -16.79
C THR A 146 6.91 9.28 -15.39
N SER A 147 6.83 10.61 -15.29
CA SER A 147 6.54 11.29 -14.02
C SER A 147 5.21 10.88 -13.40
N THR A 148 4.25 10.40 -14.19
CA THR A 148 2.94 9.95 -13.70
C THR A 148 3.04 8.80 -12.71
N MET A 149 4.11 7.98 -12.79
CA MET A 149 4.41 6.93 -11.81
C MET A 149 4.76 7.52 -10.44
N VAL A 150 5.61 8.54 -10.42
CA VAL A 150 5.97 9.27 -9.20
C VAL A 150 4.73 9.93 -8.60
N ASP A 151 3.87 10.52 -9.44
CA ASP A 151 2.63 11.12 -8.96
C ASP A 151 1.68 10.09 -8.33
N ALA A 152 1.60 8.88 -8.89
CA ALA A 152 0.81 7.79 -8.33
C ALA A 152 1.36 7.27 -7.00
N GLU A 153 2.69 7.12 -6.89
CA GLU A 153 3.34 6.78 -5.62
C GLU A 153 3.07 7.84 -4.54
N ARG A 154 3.14 9.13 -4.91
CA ARG A 154 2.80 10.24 -4.00
C ARG A 154 1.35 10.20 -3.55
N ARG A 155 0.41 9.85 -4.43
CA ARG A 155 -1.01 9.68 -4.07
C ARG A 155 -1.21 8.53 -3.10
N LEU A 156 -0.60 7.37 -3.37
CA LEU A 156 -0.63 6.22 -2.46
C LEU A 156 -0.12 6.60 -1.08
N LEU A 157 1.05 7.24 -1.02
CA LEU A 157 1.66 7.66 0.23
C LEU A 157 0.79 8.69 0.97
N ALA A 158 0.25 9.69 0.26
CA ALA A 158 -0.58 10.71 0.87
C ALA A 158 -1.89 10.14 1.43
N ASN A 159 -2.53 9.20 0.74
CA ASN A 159 -3.68 8.46 1.28
C ASN A 159 -3.29 7.65 2.52
N ALA A 160 -2.14 6.97 2.48
CA ALA A 160 -1.66 6.18 3.61
C ALA A 160 -1.35 7.04 4.86
N LEU A 161 -0.89 8.27 4.66
CA LEU A 161 -0.58 9.23 5.72
C LEU A 161 -1.82 9.84 6.38
N LEU A 162 -3.02 9.68 5.82
CA LEU A 162 -4.27 10.09 6.48
C LEU A 162 -4.61 9.21 7.69
N ASP A 163 -4.10 7.98 7.74
CA ASP A 163 -4.22 7.11 8.91
C ASP A 163 -2.95 7.19 9.76
N GLU A 164 -3.07 7.88 10.89
CA GLU A 164 -2.00 8.15 11.86
C GLU A 164 -1.43 6.90 12.54
N SER A 165 -2.10 5.75 12.41
CA SER A 165 -1.57 4.47 12.89
C SER A 165 -0.54 3.87 11.93
N ASN A 166 -0.51 4.27 10.66
CA ASN A 166 0.51 3.83 9.71
C ASN A 166 1.85 4.52 10.02
N GLN A 167 2.87 3.72 10.34
CA GLN A 167 4.22 4.23 10.59
C GLN A 167 5.28 3.62 9.66
N ARG A 168 4.93 2.53 8.96
CA ARG A 168 5.79 1.86 7.99
C ARG A 168 5.05 1.77 6.67
N PHE A 169 5.75 1.98 5.56
CA PHE A 169 5.16 2.08 4.24
C PHE A 169 5.92 1.15 3.28
N VAL A 170 5.19 0.28 2.60
CA VAL A 170 5.74 -0.70 1.65
C VAL A 170 5.07 -0.44 0.31
N LEU A 171 5.87 -0.10 -0.70
CA LEU A 171 5.41 0.04 -2.08
C LEU A 171 5.62 -1.27 -2.84
N LEU A 172 4.57 -1.75 -3.51
CA LEU A 172 4.53 -3.04 -4.20
C LEU A 172 3.92 -2.89 -5.59
N SER A 173 4.37 -3.71 -6.53
CA SER A 173 3.68 -3.94 -7.81
C SER A 173 2.77 -5.18 -7.73
N ASP A 174 2.00 -5.39 -8.77
CA ASP A 174 1.16 -6.58 -8.99
C ASP A 174 1.94 -7.91 -9.07
N SER A 175 3.25 -7.84 -9.37
CA SER A 175 4.15 -9.00 -9.42
C SER A 175 4.88 -9.29 -8.10
N CYS A 176 4.75 -8.43 -7.08
CA CYS A 176 5.45 -8.64 -5.81
C CYS A 176 4.80 -9.74 -4.98
N ILE A 177 5.65 -10.48 -4.23
CA ILE A 177 5.23 -11.52 -3.30
C ILE A 177 5.93 -11.37 -1.94
N PRO A 178 5.25 -11.71 -0.84
CA PRO A 178 5.91 -11.84 0.45
C PRO A 178 6.80 -13.09 0.46
N LEU A 179 8.03 -12.96 0.94
CA LEU A 179 8.97 -14.09 1.10
C LEU A 179 8.96 -14.68 2.52
N PHE A 180 8.40 -13.94 3.48
CA PHE A 180 8.25 -14.33 4.87
C PHE A 180 6.80 -14.13 5.30
N ASN A 181 6.39 -14.77 6.40
CA ASN A 181 5.05 -14.57 6.96
C ASN A 181 4.87 -13.15 7.52
N PHE A 182 3.62 -12.78 7.78
CA PHE A 182 3.28 -11.44 8.25
C PHE A 182 3.99 -11.09 9.56
N THR A 183 4.00 -11.99 10.55
CA THR A 183 4.65 -11.75 11.85
C THR A 183 6.12 -11.36 11.68
N THR A 184 6.85 -12.06 10.81
CA THR A 184 8.27 -11.79 10.54
C THR A 184 8.49 -10.42 9.88
N ILE A 185 7.57 -9.98 9.02
CA ILE A 185 7.66 -8.67 8.34
C ILE A 185 7.23 -7.53 9.28
N TYR A 186 6.29 -7.82 10.18
CA TYR A 186 5.67 -6.83 11.06
C TYR A 186 6.51 -6.53 12.31
N GLU A 187 7.21 -7.53 12.87
CA GLU A 187 8.13 -7.36 14.00
C GLU A 187 9.45 -6.69 13.61
#